data_AF-A0A1G4HDN5-F1
#
_entry.id   AF-A0A1G4HDN5-F1
#
_cell.length_a   1.000
_cell.length_b   1.000
_cell.length_c   1.000
_cell.angle_alpha   90.00
_cell.angle_beta   90.00
_cell.angle_gamma   90.00
#
_symmetry.space_group_name_H-M   'P 1'
#
loop_
_entity.id
_entity.type
_entity.pdbx_description
1 polymer ?
#
loop_
_entity_poly.entity_id
_entity_poly.type
_entity_poly.pdbx_seq_one_letter_code
_entity_poly.pdbx_strand_id
1 'polypeptide(L)'
;MDIDKWKNDLPFLKDVWKRIDDFDKAVEKDENYNQRLVICDLIIRRSRGDAEKHNDVCMKLMRNLGHHSKDKKFLSHKPERCNNLNNWIYYSMKKHIIPENIITGCFDDYNAFMRGIVTDPRCSYYSYDTDYIEPIKIIKLRNFQDNINIIESTMKNKTEPNYSLCQKYICECVNIYKSMFKAHCSHVIPTNNIKLKKTCDVLKAFNGSYSAFLYNKVGLRDNIPSLDSEESAPFQTCTVEEEKTRRLHASMPGAAQEPGTRTAVGSEPGSTPIVAEQSDNSMPFNTTSVVSAMAGIPPFLALIYKFTPVGTMIRRKNKQSINTFNHLDDEIEKELFYRRLENGSINSSPATYNVGYEPI
;
A
#
# COMPACT_ATOMS: atom_id res chain seq x y z
N MET A 1 -0.71 -2.03 -0.22
CA MET A 1 -0.11 -0.94 -1.01
C MET A 1 -0.83 -0.91 -2.34
N ASP A 2 -1.45 0.22 -2.69
CA ASP A 2 -2.24 0.39 -3.93
C ASP A 2 -1.48 1.40 -4.81
N ILE A 3 -0.92 0.92 -5.94
CA ILE A 3 -0.15 1.78 -6.85
C ILE A 3 -1.03 2.90 -7.40
N ASP A 4 -2.31 2.65 -7.66
CA ASP A 4 -3.21 3.66 -8.23
C ASP A 4 -3.53 4.75 -7.21
N LYS A 5 -3.63 4.39 -5.93
CA LYS A 5 -3.67 5.38 -4.85
C LYS A 5 -2.40 6.24 -4.82
N TRP A 6 -1.21 5.63 -4.91
CA TRP A 6 0.05 6.39 -4.90
C TRP A 6 0.20 7.32 -6.10
N LYS A 7 -0.30 6.93 -7.28
CA LYS A 7 -0.34 7.80 -8.46
C LYS A 7 -1.15 9.07 -8.20
N ASN A 8 -2.31 8.92 -7.57
CA ASN A 8 -3.20 10.04 -7.24
C ASN A 8 -2.62 10.93 -6.14
N ASP A 9 -1.99 10.32 -5.12
CA ASP A 9 -1.42 11.04 -3.98
C ASP A 9 -0.10 11.74 -4.33
N LEU A 10 0.63 11.26 -5.34
CA LEU A 10 1.98 11.72 -5.72
C LEU A 10 2.08 12.10 -7.21
N PRO A 11 1.25 13.04 -7.71
CA PRO A 11 1.21 13.41 -9.13
C PRO A 11 2.54 14.01 -9.65
N PHE A 12 3.36 14.58 -8.77
CA PHE A 12 4.70 15.09 -9.14
C PHE A 12 5.69 13.98 -9.54
N LEU A 13 5.38 12.71 -9.25
CA LEU A 13 6.17 11.54 -9.69
C LEU A 13 5.63 10.93 -11.00
N LYS A 14 4.92 11.70 -11.83
CA LYS A 14 4.30 11.21 -13.09
C LYS A 14 5.20 10.35 -13.97
N ASP A 15 6.49 10.67 -14.09
CA ASP A 15 7.42 9.93 -14.94
C ASP A 15 7.78 8.56 -14.35
N VAL A 16 7.75 8.44 -13.02
CA VAL A 16 7.89 7.16 -12.30
C VAL A 16 6.66 6.31 -12.55
N TRP A 17 5.47 6.91 -12.42
CA TRP A 17 4.20 6.22 -12.65
C TRP A 17 4.07 5.73 -14.08
N LYS A 18 4.41 6.56 -15.05
CA LYS A 18 4.47 6.18 -16.46
C LYS A 18 5.38 4.96 -16.67
N ARG A 19 6.54 4.93 -16.00
CA ARG A 19 7.48 3.80 -16.10
C ARG A 19 6.93 2.51 -15.47
N ILE A 20 6.22 2.63 -14.36
CA ILE A 20 5.53 1.50 -13.71
C ILE A 20 4.39 0.99 -14.61
N ASP A 21 3.64 1.89 -15.24
CA ASP A 21 2.58 1.53 -16.19
C ASP A 21 3.16 0.85 -17.44
N ASP A 22 4.30 1.32 -17.91
CA ASP A 22 5.05 0.67 -18.99
C ASP A 22 5.45 -0.77 -18.61
N PHE A 23 5.73 -1.04 -17.33
CA PHE A 23 6.00 -2.41 -16.87
C PHE A 23 4.77 -3.32 -16.93
N ASP A 24 3.57 -2.78 -16.77
CA ASP A 24 2.33 -3.57 -16.76
C ASP A 24 1.65 -3.68 -18.13
N LYS A 25 2.17 -3.00 -19.16
CA LYS A 25 1.70 -3.15 -20.54
C LYS A 25 1.66 -4.62 -20.97
N ALA A 26 0.70 -4.96 -21.82
CA ALA A 26 0.61 -6.28 -22.44
C ALA A 26 1.93 -6.64 -23.18
N VAL A 27 2.25 -7.93 -23.22
CA VAL A 27 3.42 -8.41 -23.95
C VAL A 27 3.03 -8.62 -25.41
N GLU A 28 3.68 -7.87 -26.31
CA GLU A 28 3.46 -7.99 -27.75
C GLU A 28 3.93 -9.36 -28.26
N LYS A 29 3.22 -9.89 -29.25
CA LYS A 29 3.57 -11.16 -29.94
C LYS A 29 4.72 -10.95 -30.93
N ASP A 30 5.88 -10.56 -30.41
CA ASP A 30 7.12 -10.50 -31.17
C ASP A 30 7.70 -11.91 -31.44
N GLU A 31 8.78 -12.00 -32.21
CA GLU A 31 9.43 -13.27 -32.55
C GLU A 31 9.93 -14.08 -31.33
N ASN A 32 10.20 -13.41 -30.21
CA ASN A 32 10.70 -14.03 -28.98
C ASN A 32 9.59 -14.30 -27.96
N TYR A 33 8.33 -14.03 -28.31
CA TYR A 33 7.16 -14.28 -27.49
C TYR A 33 7.06 -15.75 -27.08
N ASN A 34 7.16 -16.66 -28.06
CA ASN A 34 7.05 -18.10 -27.81
C ASN A 34 8.20 -18.61 -26.94
N GLN A 35 9.40 -18.08 -27.11
CA GLN A 35 10.54 -18.45 -26.28
C GLN A 35 10.32 -18.03 -24.82
N ARG A 36 9.89 -16.78 -24.59
CA ARG A 36 9.55 -16.31 -23.24
C ARG A 36 8.41 -17.14 -22.63
N LEU A 37 7.40 -17.50 -23.41
CA LEU A 37 6.27 -18.32 -22.96
C LEU A 37 6.75 -19.69 -22.46
N VAL A 38 7.57 -20.39 -23.24
CA VAL A 38 8.13 -21.70 -22.86
C VAL A 38 8.98 -21.61 -21.60
N ILE A 39 9.80 -20.57 -21.47
CA ILE A 39 10.62 -20.34 -20.27
C ILE A 39 9.73 -20.07 -19.06
N CYS A 40 8.71 -19.23 -19.21
CA CYS A 40 7.75 -18.94 -18.15
C CYS A 40 6.98 -20.18 -17.70
N ASP A 41 6.45 -20.97 -18.64
CA ASP A 41 5.77 -22.22 -18.33
C ASP A 41 6.68 -23.19 -17.56
N LEU A 42 7.96 -23.28 -17.94
CA LEU A 42 8.95 -24.10 -17.24
C LEU A 42 9.21 -23.59 -15.81
N ILE A 43 9.41 -22.29 -15.63
CA ILE A 43 9.64 -21.65 -14.32
C ILE A 43 8.43 -21.89 -13.41
N ILE A 44 7.23 -21.64 -13.91
CA ILE A 44 5.98 -21.75 -13.14
C ILE A 44 5.76 -23.21 -12.73
N ARG A 45 5.93 -24.17 -13.66
CA ARG A 45 5.79 -25.60 -13.36
C ARG A 45 6.77 -26.07 -12.29
N ARG A 46 8.05 -25.68 -12.38
CA ARG A 46 9.07 -26.00 -11.37
C ARG A 46 8.75 -25.39 -10.00
N SER A 47 8.13 -24.21 -10.03
CA SER A 47 7.70 -23.48 -8.85
C SER A 47 6.41 -24.00 -8.22
N ARG A 48 5.76 -25.02 -8.83
CA ARG A 48 4.41 -25.48 -8.49
C ARG A 48 3.37 -24.35 -8.53
N GLY A 49 3.61 -23.36 -9.38
CA GLY A 49 2.70 -22.25 -9.58
C GLY A 49 1.58 -22.61 -10.56
N ASP A 50 0.53 -21.80 -10.51
CA ASP A 50 -0.59 -21.86 -11.45
C ASP A 50 -0.24 -21.09 -12.73
N ALA A 51 -0.16 -21.80 -13.87
CA ALA A 51 0.20 -21.20 -15.15
C ALA A 51 -0.84 -20.18 -15.62
N GLU A 52 -2.14 -20.44 -15.43
CA GLU A 52 -3.19 -19.51 -15.86
C GLU A 52 -3.10 -18.18 -15.12
N LYS A 53 -2.65 -18.21 -13.86
CA LYS A 53 -2.54 -17.01 -13.02
C LYS A 53 -1.22 -16.27 -13.17
N HIS A 54 -0.10 -16.99 -13.32
CA HIS A 54 1.23 -16.39 -13.17
C HIS A 54 1.95 -16.14 -14.49
N ASN A 55 1.47 -16.67 -15.61
CA ASN A 55 2.15 -16.54 -16.89
C ASN A 55 2.21 -15.09 -17.36
N ASP A 56 1.12 -14.32 -17.23
CA ASP A 56 1.11 -12.89 -17.61
C ASP A 56 2.21 -12.10 -16.88
N VAL A 57 2.33 -12.28 -15.56
CA VAL A 57 3.33 -11.55 -14.78
C VAL A 57 4.75 -12.03 -15.07
N CYS A 58 4.95 -13.34 -15.25
CA CYS A 58 6.23 -13.88 -15.69
C CYS A 58 6.64 -13.27 -17.04
N MET A 59 5.74 -13.28 -18.02
CA MET A 59 5.99 -12.75 -19.36
C MET A 59 6.33 -11.26 -19.33
N LYS A 60 5.57 -10.47 -18.57
CA LYS A 60 5.86 -9.04 -18.35
C LYS A 60 7.22 -8.83 -17.70
N LEU A 61 7.57 -9.61 -16.68
CA LEU A 61 8.87 -9.53 -16.01
C LEU A 61 10.01 -9.86 -16.98
N MET A 62 9.92 -10.95 -17.72
CA MET A 62 10.94 -11.35 -18.71
C MET A 62 11.14 -10.28 -19.78
N ARG A 63 10.05 -9.68 -20.29
CA ARG A 63 10.12 -8.53 -21.18
C ARG A 63 10.79 -7.32 -20.52
N ASN A 64 10.45 -7.00 -19.27
CA ASN A 64 11.00 -5.85 -18.55
C ASN A 64 12.49 -5.97 -18.20
N LEU A 65 12.99 -7.20 -18.07
CA LEU A 65 14.41 -7.52 -17.94
C LEU A 65 15.14 -7.44 -19.30
N GLY A 66 14.40 -7.37 -20.40
CA GLY A 66 14.95 -7.43 -21.76
C GLY A 66 15.46 -8.81 -22.15
N HIS A 67 14.95 -9.85 -21.49
CA HIS A 67 15.35 -11.22 -21.74
C HIS A 67 15.02 -11.62 -23.19
N HIS A 68 16.05 -11.99 -23.94
CA HIS A 68 15.98 -12.22 -25.39
C HIS A 68 15.41 -11.03 -26.20
N SER A 69 15.50 -9.78 -25.71
CA SER A 69 15.09 -8.63 -26.52
C SER A 69 16.02 -8.46 -27.73
N LYS A 70 15.45 -8.15 -28.90
CA LYS A 70 16.23 -7.78 -30.10
C LYS A 70 16.94 -6.45 -29.89
N ASP A 71 16.26 -5.49 -29.28
CA ASP A 71 16.88 -4.23 -28.93
C ASP A 71 17.76 -4.42 -27.67
N LYS A 72 18.97 -3.86 -27.72
CA LYS A 72 19.93 -3.97 -26.61
C LYS A 72 19.69 -2.90 -25.53
N LYS A 73 18.49 -2.29 -25.47
CA LYS A 73 18.20 -1.21 -24.52
C LYS A 73 18.30 -1.67 -23.06
N PHE A 74 18.08 -2.96 -22.82
CA PHE A 74 18.23 -3.53 -21.48
C PHE A 74 19.66 -3.44 -20.93
N LEU A 75 20.66 -3.36 -21.81
CA LEU A 75 22.06 -3.17 -21.42
C LEU A 75 22.35 -1.77 -20.87
N SER A 76 21.45 -0.81 -21.06
CA SER A 76 21.55 0.56 -20.55
C SER A 76 20.52 0.89 -19.47
N HIS A 77 19.85 -0.12 -18.91
CA HIS A 77 18.97 0.07 -17.75
C HIS A 77 19.75 0.68 -16.58
N LYS A 78 19.21 1.78 -16.03
CA LYS A 78 19.77 2.48 -14.88
C LYS A 78 19.27 1.88 -13.55
N PRO A 79 20.01 2.02 -12.44
CA PRO A 79 19.60 1.52 -11.14
C PRO A 79 18.19 1.95 -10.70
N GLU A 80 17.81 3.20 -10.94
CA GLU A 80 16.49 3.73 -10.54
C GLU A 80 15.35 3.02 -11.28
N ARG A 81 15.56 2.66 -12.56
CA ARG A 81 14.60 1.83 -13.30
C ARG A 81 14.47 0.44 -12.68
N CYS A 82 15.58 -0.17 -12.28
CA CYS A 82 15.56 -1.49 -11.63
C CYS A 82 14.88 -1.43 -10.26
N ASN A 83 15.04 -0.34 -9.51
CA ASN A 83 14.30 -0.13 -8.26
C ASN A 83 12.79 -0.02 -8.52
N ASN A 84 12.38 0.76 -9.53
CA ASN A 84 10.96 0.82 -9.92
C ASN A 84 10.43 -0.55 -10.35
N LEU A 85 11.23 -1.35 -11.08
CA LEU A 85 10.85 -2.69 -11.49
C LEU A 85 10.66 -3.62 -10.29
N ASN A 86 11.57 -3.57 -9.30
CA ASN A 86 11.43 -4.32 -8.05
C ASN A 86 10.19 -3.90 -7.25
N ASN A 87 9.85 -2.61 -7.23
CA ASN A 87 8.62 -2.13 -6.60
C ASN A 87 7.38 -2.68 -7.32
N TRP A 88 7.37 -2.68 -8.66
CA TRP A 88 6.29 -3.28 -9.46
C TRP A 88 6.19 -4.79 -9.23
N ILE A 89 7.32 -5.51 -9.15
CA ILE A 89 7.37 -6.94 -8.82
C ILE A 89 6.71 -7.18 -7.46
N TYR A 90 7.12 -6.44 -6.42
CA TYR A 90 6.58 -6.60 -5.07
C TYR A 90 5.05 -6.43 -5.05
N TYR A 91 4.56 -5.38 -5.70
CA TYR A 91 3.13 -5.15 -5.81
C TYR A 91 2.42 -6.26 -6.57
N SER A 92 2.97 -6.69 -7.70
CA SER A 92 2.40 -7.76 -8.53
C SER A 92 2.32 -9.08 -7.76
N MET A 93 3.36 -9.40 -6.97
CA MET A 93 3.36 -10.55 -6.09
C MET A 93 2.22 -10.51 -5.07
N LYS A 94 2.00 -9.36 -4.43
CA LYS A 94 0.91 -9.20 -3.44
C LYS A 94 -0.47 -9.23 -4.10
N LYS A 95 -0.63 -8.55 -5.23
CA LYS A 95 -1.91 -8.43 -5.94
C LYS A 95 -2.36 -9.76 -6.54
N HIS A 96 -1.43 -10.50 -7.14
CA HIS A 96 -1.73 -11.72 -7.89
C HIS A 96 -1.31 -13.00 -7.14
N ILE A 97 -0.91 -12.87 -5.87
CA ILE A 97 -0.50 -13.98 -4.98
C ILE A 97 0.57 -14.84 -5.66
N ILE A 98 1.59 -14.19 -6.22
CA ILE A 98 2.63 -14.86 -7.00
C ILE A 98 3.66 -15.45 -6.05
N PRO A 99 3.93 -16.76 -6.13
CA PRO A 99 5.03 -17.38 -5.42
C PRO A 99 6.38 -16.72 -5.78
N GLU A 100 7.18 -16.40 -4.77
CA GLU A 100 8.48 -15.72 -4.95
C GLU A 100 9.45 -16.53 -5.83
N ASN A 101 9.38 -17.86 -5.78
CA ASN A 101 10.21 -18.73 -6.61
C ASN A 101 9.99 -18.56 -8.13
N ILE A 102 8.83 -18.06 -8.55
CA ILE A 102 8.59 -17.68 -9.96
C ILE A 102 9.44 -16.46 -10.31
N ILE A 103 9.44 -15.46 -9.44
CA ILE A 103 10.23 -14.23 -9.63
C ILE A 103 11.73 -14.55 -9.61
N THR A 104 12.20 -15.34 -8.63
CA THR A 104 13.62 -15.74 -8.59
C THR A 104 13.98 -16.55 -9.83
N GLY A 105 13.10 -17.44 -10.29
CA GLY A 105 13.30 -18.19 -11.54
C GLY A 105 13.48 -17.30 -12.76
N CYS A 106 12.69 -16.23 -12.90
CA CYS A 106 12.86 -15.24 -13.97
C CYS A 106 14.23 -14.56 -13.90
N PHE A 107 14.67 -14.15 -12.71
CA PHE A 107 15.98 -13.51 -12.53
C PHE A 107 17.14 -14.48 -12.73
N ASP A 108 17.02 -15.74 -12.31
CA ASP A 108 18.05 -16.76 -12.52
C ASP A 108 18.26 -17.03 -14.01
N ASP A 109 17.17 -17.12 -14.76
CA ASP A 109 17.20 -17.32 -16.20
C ASP A 109 17.75 -16.09 -16.94
N TYR A 110 17.30 -14.88 -16.56
CA TYR A 110 17.90 -13.63 -17.02
C TYR A 110 19.40 -13.54 -16.72
N ASN A 111 19.83 -13.88 -15.51
CA ASN A 111 21.24 -13.88 -15.13
C ASN A 111 22.05 -14.90 -15.92
N ALA A 112 21.48 -16.07 -16.22
CA ALA A 112 22.10 -17.07 -17.09
C ALA A 112 22.27 -16.54 -18.52
N PHE A 113 21.25 -15.88 -19.07
CA PHE A 113 21.32 -15.21 -20.37
C PHE A 113 22.41 -14.13 -20.39
N MET A 114 22.46 -13.27 -19.36
CA MET A 114 23.47 -12.20 -19.24
C MET A 114 24.90 -12.77 -19.21
N ARG A 115 25.12 -13.88 -18.48
CA ARG A 115 26.41 -14.60 -18.51
C ARG A 115 26.72 -15.17 -19.89
N GLY A 116 25.73 -15.71 -20.59
CA GLY A 116 25.89 -16.24 -21.95
C GLY A 116 26.35 -15.19 -22.96
N ILE A 117 26.01 -13.92 -22.75
CA ILE A 117 26.48 -12.79 -23.56
C ILE A 117 27.67 -12.04 -22.92
N VAL A 118 28.29 -12.61 -21.90
CA VAL A 118 29.48 -12.07 -21.21
C VAL A 118 29.25 -10.64 -20.71
N THR A 119 28.09 -10.38 -20.10
CA THR A 119 27.72 -9.07 -19.56
C THR A 119 27.16 -9.20 -18.15
N ASP A 120 27.49 -8.23 -17.28
CA ASP A 120 26.93 -8.17 -15.94
C ASP A 120 25.42 -7.85 -15.97
N PRO A 121 24.59 -8.55 -15.18
CA PRO A 121 23.18 -8.22 -15.03
C PRO A 121 22.97 -6.77 -14.60
N ARG A 122 22.16 -6.02 -15.36
CA ARG A 122 21.86 -4.61 -15.05
C ARG A 122 20.88 -4.41 -13.91
N CYS A 123 19.97 -5.36 -13.70
CA CYS A 123 19.00 -5.34 -12.61
C CYS A 123 19.18 -6.58 -11.75
N SER A 124 19.10 -6.41 -10.43
CA SER A 124 19.04 -7.50 -9.45
C SER A 124 17.67 -7.54 -8.80
N TYR A 125 17.26 -8.72 -8.37
CA TYR A 125 16.05 -8.90 -7.57
C TYR A 125 16.29 -8.53 -6.10
N TYR A 126 15.32 -7.86 -5.49
CA TYR A 126 15.27 -7.57 -4.07
C TYR A 126 14.05 -8.24 -3.44
N SER A 127 14.29 -9.25 -2.62
CA SER A 127 13.23 -9.91 -1.85
C SER A 127 12.81 -9.02 -0.68
N TYR A 128 11.86 -8.11 -0.90
CA TYR A 128 11.55 -7.11 0.12
C TYR A 128 11.10 -7.73 1.46
N ASP A 129 10.25 -8.75 1.43
CA ASP A 129 9.75 -9.41 2.63
C ASP A 129 10.84 -10.16 3.41
N THR A 130 11.82 -10.75 2.70
CA THR A 130 12.92 -11.47 3.31
C THR A 130 14.00 -10.51 3.82
N ASP A 131 14.34 -9.51 3.00
CA ASP A 131 15.52 -8.67 3.21
C ASP A 131 15.31 -7.51 4.18
N TYR A 132 14.08 -7.06 4.38
CA TYR A 132 13.83 -5.83 5.14
C TYR A 132 12.71 -5.97 6.17
N ILE A 133 12.90 -5.28 7.29
CA ILE A 133 11.85 -5.05 8.28
C ILE A 133 10.90 -4.01 7.69
N GLU A 134 9.59 -4.29 7.75
CA GLU A 134 8.53 -3.39 7.26
C GLU A 134 8.73 -2.97 5.77
N PRO A 135 8.65 -3.92 4.83
CA PRO A 135 9.03 -3.74 3.43
C PRO A 135 8.34 -2.57 2.73
N ILE A 136 7.05 -2.31 3.03
CA ILE A 136 6.31 -1.20 2.43
C ILE A 136 6.93 0.16 2.81
N LYS A 137 7.34 0.33 4.07
CA LYS A 137 8.01 1.55 4.53
C LYS A 137 9.37 1.71 3.85
N ILE A 138 10.10 0.62 3.67
CA ILE A 138 11.38 0.61 2.94
C ILE A 138 11.22 0.96 1.45
N ILE A 139 10.21 0.41 0.78
CA ILE A 139 9.87 0.75 -0.60
C ILE A 139 9.59 2.26 -0.71
N LYS A 140 8.85 2.83 0.24
CA LYS A 140 8.56 4.26 0.27
C LYS A 140 9.81 5.12 0.41
N LEU A 141 10.70 4.80 1.36
CA LEU A 141 11.97 5.52 1.54
C LEU A 141 12.90 5.38 0.32
N ARG A 142 12.97 4.21 -0.31
CA ARG A 142 13.74 4.02 -1.55
C ARG A 142 13.18 4.82 -2.72
N ASN A 143 11.86 4.82 -2.91
CA ASN A 143 11.22 5.67 -3.93
C ASN A 143 11.49 7.15 -3.69
N PHE A 144 11.49 7.60 -2.43
CA PHE A 144 11.89 8.95 -2.09
C PHE A 144 13.32 9.24 -2.55
N GLN A 145 14.27 8.36 -2.20
CA GLN A 145 15.68 8.54 -2.53
C GLN A 145 15.92 8.55 -4.05
N ASP A 146 15.33 7.61 -4.79
CA ASP A 146 15.49 7.49 -6.24
C ASP A 146 14.95 8.71 -7.00
N ASN A 147 14.01 9.44 -6.40
CA ASN A 147 13.34 10.58 -7.00
C ASN A 147 13.67 11.90 -6.30
N ILE A 148 14.74 11.94 -5.50
CA ILE A 148 15.07 13.11 -4.67
C ILE A 148 15.29 14.38 -5.48
N ASN A 149 15.77 14.27 -6.72
CA ASN A 149 15.94 15.42 -7.62
C ASN A 149 14.60 16.05 -8.04
N ILE A 150 13.56 15.22 -8.27
CA ILE A 150 12.20 15.67 -8.58
C ILE A 150 11.58 16.32 -7.33
N ILE A 151 11.83 15.73 -6.17
CA ILE A 151 11.38 16.27 -4.88
C ILE A 151 12.03 17.63 -4.63
N GLU A 152 13.35 17.74 -4.79
CA GLU A 152 14.11 18.99 -4.65
C GLU A 152 13.59 20.07 -5.61
N SER A 153 13.40 19.75 -6.89
CA SER A 153 12.92 20.73 -7.88
C SER A 153 11.50 21.20 -7.59
N THR A 154 10.61 20.28 -7.18
CA THR A 154 9.22 20.60 -6.78
C THR A 154 9.22 21.52 -5.55
N MET A 155 10.09 21.25 -4.57
CA MET A 155 10.18 22.05 -3.34
C MET A 155 10.87 23.42 -3.53
N LYS A 156 11.63 23.65 -4.61
CA LYS A 156 12.22 24.96 -4.90
C LYS A 156 11.18 25.99 -5.36
N ASN A 157 10.09 25.56 -5.95
CA ASN A 157 9.05 26.45 -6.46
C ASN A 157 7.79 26.40 -5.58
N LYS A 158 7.62 27.39 -4.71
CA LYS A 158 6.44 27.46 -3.81
C LYS A 158 5.11 27.64 -4.54
N THR A 159 5.11 28.08 -5.80
CA THR A 159 3.90 28.23 -6.62
C THR A 159 3.59 26.99 -7.47
N GLU A 160 4.45 25.97 -7.44
CA GLU A 160 4.18 24.68 -8.10
C GLU A 160 2.92 24.05 -7.48
N PRO A 161 1.91 23.66 -8.29
CA PRO A 161 0.68 23.07 -7.78
C PRO A 161 0.90 21.86 -6.87
N ASN A 162 2.00 21.13 -7.09
CA ASN A 162 2.35 19.94 -6.32
C ASN A 162 3.23 20.21 -5.08
N TYR A 163 3.56 21.47 -4.78
CA TYR A 163 4.43 21.84 -3.65
C TYR A 163 3.94 21.25 -2.33
N SER A 164 2.67 21.48 -1.98
CA SER A 164 2.09 21.00 -0.71
C SER A 164 2.00 19.48 -0.64
N LEU A 165 1.71 18.80 -1.76
CA LEU A 165 1.69 17.34 -1.82
C LEU A 165 3.10 16.76 -1.65
N CYS A 166 4.10 17.34 -2.31
CA CYS A 166 5.50 16.95 -2.18
C CYS A 166 6.01 17.15 -0.74
N GLN A 167 5.67 18.29 -0.13
CA GLN A 167 5.97 18.57 1.26
C GLN A 167 5.35 17.55 2.23
N LYS A 168 4.08 17.18 2.02
CA LYS A 168 3.42 16.13 2.81
C LYS A 168 4.13 14.78 2.66
N TYR A 169 4.52 14.41 1.44
CA TYR A 169 5.29 13.20 1.18
C TYR A 169 6.64 13.20 1.90
N ILE A 170 7.35 14.34 1.91
CA ILE A 170 8.59 14.51 2.69
C ILE A 170 8.33 14.27 4.18
N CYS A 171 7.31 14.91 4.75
CA CYS A 171 6.95 14.74 6.16
C CYS A 171 6.68 13.27 6.51
N GLU A 172 5.93 12.56 5.67
CA GLU A 172 5.63 11.15 5.88
C GLU A 172 6.89 10.28 5.84
N CYS A 173 7.78 10.49 4.87
CA CYS A 173 9.05 9.77 4.80
C CYS A 173 9.96 10.05 6.01
N VAL A 174 9.99 11.29 6.51
CA VAL A 174 10.75 11.64 7.73
C VAL A 174 10.16 10.93 8.96
N ASN A 175 8.84 10.89 9.10
CA ASN A 175 8.19 10.18 10.20
C ASN A 175 8.48 8.66 10.15
N ILE A 176 8.39 8.06 8.96
CA ILE A 176 8.77 6.65 8.74
C ILE A 176 10.22 6.42 9.15
N TYR A 177 11.15 7.25 8.67
CA TYR A 177 12.57 7.14 9.02
C TYR A 177 12.78 7.20 10.54
N LYS A 178 12.24 8.22 11.23
CA LYS A 178 12.41 8.39 12.67
C LYS A 178 11.87 7.19 13.44
N SER A 179 10.65 6.76 13.12
CA SER A 179 10.00 5.61 13.75
C SER A 179 10.83 4.34 13.57
N MET A 180 11.21 4.02 12.33
CA MET A 180 12.00 2.82 12.04
C MET A 180 13.41 2.88 12.64
N PHE A 181 14.06 4.04 12.61
CA PHE A 181 15.41 4.20 13.15
C PHE A 181 15.41 4.02 14.67
N LYS A 182 14.45 4.62 15.37
CA LYS A 182 14.26 4.47 16.82
C LYS A 182 13.99 3.02 17.20
N ALA A 183 13.09 2.36 16.48
CA ALA A 183 12.65 0.99 16.74
C ALA A 183 13.74 -0.06 16.48
N HIS A 184 14.52 0.09 15.40
CA HIS A 184 15.37 -0.98 14.89
C HIS A 184 16.87 -0.64 14.91
N CYS A 185 17.25 0.61 14.68
CA CYS A 185 18.65 0.98 14.35
C CYS A 185 19.35 1.86 15.40
N SER A 186 18.70 2.17 16.52
CA SER A 186 19.20 3.03 17.58
C SER A 186 20.22 2.36 18.52
N HIS A 187 20.36 1.04 18.44
CA HIS A 187 21.25 0.24 19.28
C HIS A 187 22.39 -0.40 18.49
N VAL A 188 23.44 -0.85 19.19
CA VAL A 188 24.57 -1.57 18.58
C VAL A 188 24.05 -2.80 17.83
N ILE A 189 24.27 -2.81 16.52
CA ILE A 189 23.76 -3.84 15.61
C ILE A 189 24.55 -5.14 15.85
N PRO A 190 23.90 -6.25 16.25
CA PRO A 190 24.55 -7.55 16.22
C PRO A 190 24.91 -7.88 14.77
N THR A 191 26.18 -8.14 14.50
CA THR A 191 26.74 -8.32 13.15
C THR A 191 26.11 -9.45 12.33
N ASN A 192 25.33 -10.33 12.96
CA ASN A 192 24.71 -11.51 12.34
C ASN A 192 23.26 -11.31 11.85
N ASN A 193 22.56 -10.23 12.21
CA ASN A 193 21.20 -10.01 11.72
C ASN A 193 21.21 -9.27 10.37
N ILE A 194 21.24 -10.04 9.28
CA ILE A 194 21.32 -9.52 7.90
C ILE A 194 20.11 -8.63 7.57
N LYS A 195 18.90 -9.03 7.97
CA LYS A 195 17.66 -8.29 7.70
C LYS A 195 17.66 -6.92 8.39
N LEU A 196 18.07 -6.90 9.65
CA LEU A 196 18.25 -5.66 10.42
C LEU A 196 19.31 -4.77 9.77
N LYS A 197 20.48 -5.34 9.42
CA LYS A 197 21.56 -4.61 8.76
C LYS A 197 21.08 -3.96 7.46
N LYS A 198 20.47 -4.73 6.56
CA LYS A 198 19.91 -4.22 5.29
C LYS A 198 18.88 -3.10 5.51
N THR A 199 18.03 -3.24 6.51
CA THR A 199 17.05 -2.20 6.91
C THR A 199 17.76 -0.92 7.34
N CYS A 200 18.72 -1.02 8.26
CA CYS A 200 19.47 0.14 8.75
C CYS A 200 20.35 0.79 7.68
N ASP A 201 20.88 0.02 6.73
CA ASP A 201 21.63 0.56 5.59
C ASP A 201 20.73 1.45 4.71
N VAL A 202 19.46 1.07 4.49
CA VAL A 202 18.48 1.92 3.78
C VAL A 202 18.19 3.20 4.57
N LEU A 203 17.97 3.10 5.88
CA LEU A 203 17.71 4.28 6.71
C LEU A 203 18.91 5.24 6.72
N LYS A 204 20.13 4.71 6.77
CA LYS A 204 21.36 5.51 6.69
C LYS A 204 21.49 6.20 5.33
N ALA A 205 21.21 5.49 4.24
CA ALA A 205 21.21 6.07 2.90
C ALA A 205 20.16 7.18 2.77
N PHE A 206 18.94 6.95 3.28
CA PHE A 206 17.88 7.96 3.32
C PHE A 206 18.34 9.22 4.08
N ASN A 207 18.91 9.08 5.29
CA ASN A 207 19.42 10.22 6.05
C ASN A 207 20.47 11.00 5.25
N GLY A 208 21.46 10.31 4.68
CA GLY A 208 22.50 10.93 3.87
C GLY A 208 21.93 11.73 2.69
N SER A 209 21.04 11.12 1.90
CA SER A 209 20.40 11.77 0.77
C SER A 209 19.50 12.93 1.18
N TYR A 210 18.66 12.75 2.20
CA TYR A 210 17.79 13.80 2.73
C TYR A 210 18.59 15.02 3.18
N SER A 211 19.66 14.78 3.94
CA SER A 211 20.53 15.83 4.45
C SER A 211 21.23 16.59 3.31
N ALA A 212 21.79 15.86 2.34
CA ALA A 212 22.57 16.45 1.25
C ALA A 212 21.73 17.23 0.22
N PHE A 213 20.55 16.71 -0.14
CA PHE A 213 19.75 17.26 -1.24
C PHE A 213 18.57 18.12 -0.79
N LEU A 214 18.16 18.04 0.48
CA LEU A 214 17.00 18.79 0.98
C LEU A 214 17.36 19.64 2.19
N TYR A 215 17.74 19.02 3.31
CA TYR A 215 17.87 19.73 4.58
C TYR A 215 18.98 20.80 4.58
N ASN A 216 20.13 20.49 3.99
CA ASN A 216 21.25 21.43 3.91
C ASN A 216 21.20 22.33 2.67
N LYS A 217 20.15 22.22 1.83
CA LYS A 217 19.97 23.12 0.68
C LYS A 217 19.33 24.43 1.11
N VAL A 218 19.97 25.53 0.71
CA VAL A 218 19.48 26.90 0.91
C VAL A 218 18.07 27.03 0.31
N GLY A 219 17.15 27.62 1.08
CA GLY A 219 15.76 27.86 0.67
C GLY A 219 14.79 26.70 0.93
N LEU A 220 15.28 25.50 1.26
CA LEU A 220 14.42 24.33 1.52
C LEU A 220 14.24 24.05 3.03
N ARG A 221 15.30 24.24 3.82
CA ARG A 221 15.37 23.88 5.24
C ARG A 221 14.18 24.34 6.08
N ASP A 222 13.70 25.56 5.87
CA ASP A 222 12.63 26.15 6.68
C ASP A 222 11.25 25.51 6.42
N ASN A 223 11.12 24.74 5.34
CA ASN A 223 9.86 24.16 4.88
C ASN A 223 9.80 22.64 5.03
N ILE A 224 10.81 22.02 5.67
CA ILE A 224 10.91 20.57 5.84
C ILE A 224 11.43 20.22 7.25
N PRO A 225 11.03 19.07 7.82
CA PRO A 225 11.42 18.72 9.18
C PRO A 225 12.88 18.28 9.30
N SER A 226 13.52 18.51 10.46
CA SER A 226 14.82 17.91 10.78
C SER A 226 14.68 16.42 11.14
N LEU A 227 15.70 15.63 10.80
CA LEU A 227 15.79 14.22 11.21
C LEU A 227 16.16 14.05 12.69
N ASP A 228 16.83 15.01 13.31
CA ASP A 228 17.40 14.89 14.66
C ASP A 228 16.51 15.46 15.78
N SER A 229 15.36 16.08 15.45
CA SER A 229 14.48 16.66 16.47
C SER A 229 13.69 15.59 17.26
N GLU A 230 13.75 15.67 18.60
CA GLU A 230 13.27 14.69 19.60
C GLU A 230 11.73 14.49 19.76
N GLU A 231 10.89 14.85 18.78
CA GLU A 231 9.41 14.66 18.73
C GLU A 231 8.48 15.80 19.23
N SER A 232 7.28 15.80 18.61
CA SER A 232 5.93 16.20 19.09
C SER A 232 5.29 17.51 18.65
N ALA A 233 6.03 18.54 18.25
CA ALA A 233 5.38 19.59 17.47
C ALA A 233 5.25 19.06 16.04
N PRO A 234 4.04 18.82 15.50
CA PRO A 234 3.94 18.74 14.06
C PRO A 234 4.65 19.99 13.54
N PHE A 235 5.63 19.81 12.65
CA PHE A 235 6.15 20.96 11.92
C PHE A 235 4.91 21.69 11.43
N GLN A 236 4.76 22.99 11.71
CA GLN A 236 3.54 23.72 11.35
C GLN A 236 3.21 23.52 9.86
N THR A 237 4.26 23.28 9.09
CA THR A 237 4.32 22.88 7.70
C THR A 237 3.76 21.47 7.37
N CYS A 238 3.91 20.47 8.24
CA CYS A 238 3.37 19.11 8.06
C CYS A 238 1.90 18.96 8.51
N THR A 239 1.30 20.00 9.10
CA THR A 239 -0.08 19.98 9.65
C THR A 239 -1.12 20.80 8.90
N VAL A 240 -0.72 21.61 7.91
CA VAL A 240 -1.56 22.68 7.33
C VAL A 240 -2.89 22.20 6.69
N GLU A 241 -3.04 20.92 6.32
CA GLU A 241 -4.21 20.45 5.56
C GLU A 241 -5.14 19.46 6.30
N GLU A 242 -4.76 18.89 7.44
CA GLU A 242 -5.74 18.15 8.26
C GLU A 242 -6.85 19.10 8.77
N GLU A 243 -6.50 20.36 9.03
CA GLU A 243 -7.48 21.37 9.42
C GLU A 243 -8.29 21.94 8.25
N LYS A 244 -7.69 22.14 7.07
CA LYS A 244 -8.42 22.72 5.92
C LYS A 244 -9.47 21.77 5.35
N THR A 245 -9.15 20.47 5.29
CA THR A 245 -10.11 19.45 4.87
C THR A 245 -11.26 19.33 5.88
N ARG A 246 -10.97 19.40 7.19
CA ARG A 246 -12.01 19.49 8.25
C ARG A 246 -12.86 20.76 8.14
N ARG A 247 -12.26 21.91 7.83
CA ARG A 247 -12.97 23.19 7.68
C ARG A 247 -13.85 23.23 6.43
N LEU A 248 -13.45 22.62 5.31
CA LEU A 248 -14.30 22.50 4.12
C LEU A 248 -15.53 21.63 4.39
N HIS A 249 -15.38 20.51 5.12
CA HIS A 249 -16.51 19.65 5.49
C HIS A 249 -17.42 20.29 6.55
N ALA A 250 -16.89 21.14 7.43
CA ALA A 250 -17.67 21.88 8.42
C ALA A 250 -18.35 23.15 7.87
N SER A 251 -17.96 23.63 6.69
CA SER A 251 -18.47 24.88 6.10
C SER A 251 -19.56 24.69 5.04
N MET A 252 -20.15 23.49 4.92
CA MET A 252 -21.39 23.32 4.16
C MET A 252 -22.56 23.83 5.01
N PRO A 253 -23.20 24.97 4.68
CA PRO A 253 -24.38 25.42 5.40
C PRO A 253 -25.55 24.52 5.04
N GLY A 254 -26.20 23.95 6.05
CA GLY A 254 -27.49 23.31 5.89
C GLY A 254 -28.49 24.28 5.25
N ALA A 255 -29.36 23.73 4.40
CA ALA A 255 -30.41 24.46 3.72
C ALA A 255 -31.28 25.24 4.73
N ALA A 256 -31.04 26.54 4.81
CA ALA A 256 -31.94 27.47 5.48
C ALA A 256 -33.02 27.89 4.47
N GLN A 257 -34.27 27.59 4.80
CA GLN A 257 -35.45 28.06 4.10
C GLN A 257 -35.46 29.59 4.05
N GLU A 258 -35.81 30.15 2.88
CA GLU A 258 -36.02 31.57 2.69
C GLU A 258 -37.19 32.11 3.55
N PRO A 259 -37.10 33.35 4.06
CA PRO A 259 -38.19 33.99 4.78
C PRO A 259 -39.12 34.75 3.82
N GLY A 260 -40.35 34.26 3.67
CA GLY A 260 -41.46 34.98 3.04
C GLY A 260 -42.02 36.09 3.94
N THR A 261 -42.32 37.23 3.34
CA THR A 261 -42.65 38.50 4.01
C THR A 261 -44.16 38.86 3.92
N ARG A 262 -44.75 39.28 5.06
CA ARG A 262 -46.00 40.08 5.29
C ARG A 262 -47.35 39.43 4.91
N THR A 263 -48.48 39.62 5.61
CA THR A 263 -49.01 40.77 6.40
C THR A 263 -50.12 40.29 7.36
N ALA A 264 -50.43 41.11 8.37
CA ALA A 264 -51.34 40.85 9.50
C ALA A 264 -52.84 41.16 9.25
N VAL A 265 -53.64 40.82 10.28
CA VAL A 265 -55.04 41.22 10.62
C VAL A 265 -56.13 40.27 10.05
N GLY A 266 -57.06 39.69 10.83
CA GLY A 266 -57.35 39.77 12.26
C GLY A 266 -58.54 38.87 12.66
N SER A 267 -58.91 38.94 13.94
CA SER A 267 -60.17 38.52 14.57
C SER A 267 -60.29 37.07 15.10
N GLU A 268 -60.18 36.95 16.43
CA GLU A 268 -60.95 36.03 17.30
C GLU A 268 -62.45 36.42 17.33
N PRO A 269 -63.39 35.70 18.00
CA PRO A 269 -63.24 34.57 18.94
C PRO A 269 -64.21 33.38 18.68
N GLY A 270 -64.06 32.27 19.41
CA GLY A 270 -65.21 31.41 19.74
C GLY A 270 -64.97 29.92 20.01
N SER A 271 -64.98 29.58 21.31
CA SER A 271 -65.61 28.40 21.90
C SER A 271 -64.92 27.01 21.79
N THR A 272 -64.46 26.54 22.95
CA THR A 272 -64.29 25.13 23.38
C THR A 272 -65.65 24.43 23.58
N PRO A 273 -65.71 23.17 24.08
CA PRO A 273 -65.04 21.92 23.70
C PRO A 273 -66.11 20.81 23.46
N ILE A 274 -65.74 19.53 23.29
CA ILE A 274 -66.43 18.33 23.86
C ILE A 274 -65.76 17.02 23.36
N VAL A 275 -65.21 16.28 24.33
CA VAL A 275 -65.30 14.81 24.62
C VAL A 275 -64.87 13.82 23.51
N ALA A 276 -63.75 13.08 23.67
CA ALA A 276 -63.59 11.72 24.26
C ALA A 276 -64.40 10.63 23.49
N GLU A 277 -63.95 9.41 23.18
CA GLU A 277 -63.04 8.41 23.78
C GLU A 277 -62.45 7.55 22.63
N GLN A 278 -61.17 7.14 22.64
CA GLN A 278 -60.64 5.85 23.15
C GLN A 278 -61.32 4.58 22.62
N SER A 279 -60.58 3.77 21.84
CA SER A 279 -60.55 2.31 22.06
C SER A 279 -59.29 1.69 21.45
N ASP A 280 -58.47 1.13 22.33
CA ASP A 280 -57.36 0.22 22.08
C ASP A 280 -57.78 -1.01 21.26
N ASN A 281 -56.82 -1.62 20.56
CA ASN A 281 -56.47 -3.02 20.80
C ASN A 281 -55.17 -3.42 20.06
N SER A 282 -54.34 -4.18 20.79
CA SER A 282 -53.01 -4.64 20.40
C SER A 282 -52.97 -6.17 20.25
N MET A 283 -52.26 -6.61 19.20
CA MET A 283 -51.45 -7.86 19.07
C MET A 283 -52.16 -9.24 19.16
N PRO A 284 -51.61 -10.31 18.52
CA PRO A 284 -50.42 -11.00 19.04
C PRO A 284 -49.35 -11.40 18.00
N PHE A 285 -48.11 -11.47 18.51
CA PHE A 285 -46.95 -12.15 17.94
C PHE A 285 -47.13 -13.68 17.96
N ASN A 286 -46.65 -14.37 16.93
CA ASN A 286 -46.37 -15.81 16.97
C ASN A 286 -44.87 -16.07 16.70
N THR A 287 -44.22 -16.66 17.69
CA THR A 287 -42.86 -17.21 17.66
C THR A 287 -42.94 -18.73 17.43
N THR A 288 -42.05 -19.29 16.62
CA THR A 288 -41.74 -20.73 16.69
C THR A 288 -40.23 -20.95 16.58
N SER A 289 -39.72 -21.63 17.60
CA SER A 289 -38.33 -22.02 17.83
C SER A 289 -38.01 -23.34 17.11
N VAL A 290 -36.81 -23.46 16.53
CA VAL A 290 -36.19 -24.76 16.22
C VAL A 290 -34.76 -24.76 16.75
N VAL A 291 -34.46 -25.81 17.51
CA VAL A 291 -33.29 -26.05 18.35
C VAL A 291 -32.37 -27.09 17.69
N SER A 292 -31.07 -26.78 17.70
CA SER A 292 -29.89 -27.66 17.75
C SER A 292 -29.48 -28.56 16.58
N ALA A 293 -28.28 -28.27 16.06
CA ALA A 293 -27.22 -29.27 15.91
C ALA A 293 -25.90 -28.68 16.47
N MET A 294 -25.57 -29.04 17.72
CA MET A 294 -24.26 -28.78 18.31
C MET A 294 -23.31 -29.88 17.85
N ALA A 295 -22.34 -29.56 16.99
CA ALA A 295 -21.22 -30.45 16.68
C ALA A 295 -20.19 -30.36 17.83
N GLY A 296 -20.03 -31.47 18.56
CA GLY A 296 -19.09 -31.59 19.67
C GLY A 296 -17.65 -31.52 19.20
N ILE A 297 -16.89 -30.57 19.76
CA ILE A 297 -15.43 -30.53 19.64
C ILE A 297 -14.87 -31.70 20.46
N PRO A 298 -14.05 -32.58 19.86
CA PRO A 298 -13.53 -33.73 20.58
C PRO A 298 -12.46 -33.34 21.64
N PRO A 299 -12.29 -34.11 22.73
CA PRO A 299 -11.66 -33.65 23.97
C PRO A 299 -10.13 -33.52 23.92
N PHE A 300 -9.48 -33.73 22.77
CA PHE A 300 -8.03 -33.73 22.65
C PHE A 300 -7.41 -32.33 22.50
N LEU A 301 -8.18 -31.30 22.14
CA LEU A 301 -7.68 -29.92 22.04
C LEU A 301 -7.48 -29.23 23.40
N ALA A 302 -8.10 -29.73 24.48
CA ALA A 302 -7.92 -29.19 25.83
C ALA A 302 -6.58 -29.61 26.49
N LEU A 303 -5.94 -30.67 26.01
CA LEU A 303 -4.73 -31.23 26.63
C LEU A 303 -3.42 -30.59 26.11
N ILE A 304 -3.42 -29.93 24.95
CA ILE A 304 -2.24 -29.27 24.38
C ILE A 304 -1.99 -27.85 24.94
N TYR A 305 -2.94 -27.26 25.68
CA TYR A 305 -2.70 -25.99 26.38
C TYR A 305 -1.99 -26.16 27.73
N LYS A 306 -1.92 -27.38 28.28
CA LYS A 306 -1.43 -27.63 29.65
C LYS A 306 0.04 -28.09 29.74
N PHE A 307 0.75 -28.26 28.62
CA PHE A 307 2.12 -28.80 28.61
C PHE A 307 3.09 -28.09 27.65
N THR A 308 3.17 -26.76 27.70
CA THR A 308 4.38 -26.06 27.22
C THR A 308 4.84 -25.05 28.27
N PRO A 309 5.78 -25.42 29.15
CA PRO A 309 6.30 -24.54 30.17
C PRO A 309 7.55 -23.82 29.62
N VAL A 310 7.40 -22.59 29.10
CA VAL A 310 8.51 -21.61 29.09
C VAL A 310 7.95 -20.19 29.32
N GLY A 311 7.57 -19.91 30.56
CA GLY A 311 8.01 -18.66 31.21
C GLY A 311 9.40 -18.95 31.82
N THR A 312 10.34 -18.04 32.05
CA THR A 312 10.27 -16.59 32.26
C THR A 312 11.72 -16.09 32.39
N MET A 313 12.11 -15.06 31.67
CA MET A 313 13.11 -14.05 32.07
C MET A 313 13.00 -12.95 31.02
N ILE A 314 12.51 -11.74 31.30
CA ILE A 314 13.09 -10.75 32.19
C ILE A 314 11.97 -9.77 32.59
N ARG A 315 11.81 -9.55 33.90
CA ARG A 315 11.07 -8.43 34.47
C ARG A 315 12.09 -7.36 34.85
N ARG A 316 12.06 -6.19 34.20
CA ARG A 316 12.63 -4.95 34.77
C ARG A 316 11.57 -3.86 34.79
N LYS A 317 11.44 -3.23 35.95
CA LYS A 317 10.38 -2.28 36.31
C LYS A 317 10.51 -0.94 35.58
N ASN A 318 9.41 -0.58 34.91
CA ASN A 318 8.68 0.70 34.93
C ASN A 318 9.42 2.03 34.66
N LYS A 319 9.01 2.71 33.58
CA LYS A 319 8.54 4.10 33.66
C LYS A 319 7.44 4.34 32.62
N GLN A 320 6.37 4.93 33.12
CA GLN A 320 5.07 5.17 32.50
C GLN A 320 5.20 6.33 31.49
N SER A 321 4.87 6.10 30.22
CA SER A 321 4.34 7.16 29.35
C SER A 321 3.15 6.60 28.59
N ILE A 322 2.10 7.40 28.54
CA ILE A 322 0.78 7.05 28.02
C ILE A 322 0.88 6.97 26.49
N ASN A 323 0.67 5.76 25.94
CA ASN A 323 0.66 5.49 24.51
C ASN A 323 -0.71 5.83 23.91
N THR A 324 -0.78 6.92 23.15
CA THR A 324 -1.96 7.28 22.35
C THR A 324 -1.77 7.00 20.84
N PHE A 325 -0.63 6.46 20.41
CA PHE A 325 -0.29 6.30 18.98
C PHE A 325 -0.42 4.87 18.42
N ASN A 326 -0.48 3.85 19.28
CA ASN A 326 -0.62 2.47 18.81
C ASN A 326 -2.01 2.19 18.21
N HIS A 327 -3.01 3.02 18.51
CA HIS A 327 -4.36 2.86 17.95
C HIS A 327 -4.47 3.44 16.54
N LEU A 328 -3.69 4.47 16.20
CA LEU A 328 -3.78 5.17 14.90
C LEU A 328 -3.19 4.35 13.75
N ASP A 329 -2.06 3.67 13.97
CA ASP A 329 -1.42 2.85 12.92
C ASP A 329 -2.24 1.57 12.61
N ASP A 330 -2.76 0.91 13.64
CA ASP A 330 -3.65 -0.25 13.48
C ASP A 330 -4.98 0.12 12.81
N GLU A 331 -5.48 1.33 13.04
CA GLU A 331 -6.73 1.83 12.47
C GLU A 331 -6.57 2.27 11.01
N ILE A 332 -5.42 2.87 10.64
CA ILE A 332 -5.09 3.18 9.23
C ILE A 332 -4.82 1.90 8.43
N GLU A 333 -4.14 0.91 9.00
CA GLU A 333 -3.89 -0.38 8.35
C GLU A 333 -5.19 -1.19 8.21
N LYS A 334 -6.11 -1.13 9.20
CA LYS A 334 -7.42 -1.78 9.08
C LYS A 334 -8.38 -1.08 8.11
N GLU A 335 -8.46 0.25 8.13
CA GLU A 335 -9.36 1.03 7.26
C GLU A 335 -8.95 0.95 5.77
N LEU A 336 -7.64 0.83 5.46
CA LEU A 336 -7.17 0.76 4.07
C LEU A 336 -7.18 -0.65 3.47
N PHE A 337 -7.00 -1.70 4.28
CA PHE A 337 -6.85 -3.07 3.77
C PHE A 337 -8.11 -3.94 3.90
N TYR A 338 -8.90 -3.82 4.98
CA TYR A 338 -10.05 -4.71 5.21
C TYR A 338 -11.35 -4.21 4.57
N ARG A 339 -11.59 -2.88 4.54
CA ARG A 339 -12.84 -2.31 4.03
C ARG A 339 -13.09 -2.56 2.52
N ARG A 340 -12.07 -2.98 1.76
CA ARG A 340 -12.18 -3.27 0.32
C ARG A 340 -12.49 -4.74 0.01
N LEU A 341 -12.28 -5.67 0.95
CA LEU A 341 -12.65 -7.08 0.74
C LEU A 341 -14.17 -7.31 0.85
N GLU A 342 -14.90 -6.47 1.60
CA GLU A 342 -16.35 -6.62 1.79
C GLU A 342 -17.22 -6.08 0.64
N ASN A 343 -16.69 -5.26 -0.27
CA ASN A 343 -17.47 -4.63 -1.36
C ASN A 343 -17.21 -5.18 -2.77
N GLY A 344 -16.59 -6.36 -2.89
CA GLY A 344 -16.47 -7.07 -4.15
C GLY A 344 -17.72 -7.88 -4.48
N SER A 345 -18.80 -7.25 -4.95
CA SER A 345 -19.92 -8.00 -5.55
C SER A 345 -19.44 -8.66 -6.86
N ILE A 346 -19.13 -9.96 -6.81
CA ILE A 346 -18.81 -10.76 -7.98
C ILE A 346 -20.13 -11.03 -8.73
N ASN A 347 -20.45 -10.18 -9.71
CA ASN A 347 -21.45 -10.51 -10.73
C ASN A 347 -20.74 -11.29 -11.85
N SER A 348 -20.60 -12.60 -11.69
CA SER A 348 -20.26 -13.50 -12.79
C SER A 348 -21.55 -14.01 -13.44
N SER A 349 -21.90 -13.48 -14.61
CA SER A 349 -22.87 -14.16 -15.49
C SER A 349 -22.09 -15.17 -16.36
N PRO A 350 -22.43 -16.47 -16.36
CA PRO A 350 -21.78 -17.42 -17.26
C PRO A 350 -22.31 -17.24 -18.68
N ALA A 351 -21.42 -16.95 -19.63
CA ALA A 351 -21.75 -17.01 -21.05
C ALA A 351 -21.81 -18.48 -21.50
N THR A 352 -23.01 -18.97 -21.83
CA THR A 352 -23.23 -20.27 -22.45
C THR A 352 -22.95 -20.20 -23.94
N TYR A 353 -22.00 -21.00 -24.43
CA TYR A 353 -21.76 -21.19 -25.86
C TYR A 353 -22.53 -22.42 -26.36
N ASN A 354 -23.35 -22.25 -27.40
CA ASN A 354 -24.02 -23.35 -28.09
C ASN A 354 -23.09 -23.90 -29.17
N VAL A 355 -22.69 -25.17 -29.05
CA VAL A 355 -21.94 -25.90 -30.09
C VAL A 355 -22.94 -26.75 -30.86
N GLY A 356 -23.16 -26.42 -32.14
CA GLY A 356 -23.93 -27.25 -33.07
C GLY A 356 -22.99 -28.22 -33.79
N TYR A 357 -23.32 -29.51 -33.78
CA TYR A 357 -22.66 -30.51 -34.62
C TYR A 357 -23.48 -30.69 -35.90
N GLU A 358 -22.84 -30.58 -37.06
CA GLU A 358 -23.41 -31.04 -38.34
C GLU A 358 -23.26 -32.56 -38.46
N PRO A 359 -24.26 -33.27 -39.04
CA PRO A 359 -24.18 -34.70 -39.26
C PRO A 359 -23.33 -35.02 -40.50
N ILE A 360 -22.56 -36.12 -40.42
CA ILE A 360 -21.80 -36.72 -41.52
C ILE A 360 -22.73 -37.40 -42.52
#